data_AF-A0A482D7H7-F1
#
_entry.id   AF-A0A482D7H7-F1
#
_cell.length_a   1.000
_cell.length_b   1.000
_cell.length_c   1.000
_cell.angle_alpha   90.00
_cell.angle_beta   90.00
_cell.angle_gamma   90.00
#
_symmetry.space_group_name_H-M   'P 1'
#
loop_
_entity.id
_entity.type
_entity.pdbx_description
1 polymer ?
#
loop_
_entity_poly.entity_id
_entity_poly.type
_entity_poly.pdbx_seq_one_letter_code
_entity_poly.pdbx_strand_id
1 'polypeptide(L)'
;MTKKQAVKIIIILCCIVFLLLVCFYFFSNPRSVKSFGPFKLGDQAPIVSENVPEYEFIYSLKYKFYIYAMEKNMSYCALEDCGMSGTFVSCMGGWLSADGLSGDGGANDYGLVEEEVVEGKSSIILVADKDKKIIGIYPNYRVQNIPYILKNYRDVFERFDSCYEMEMPTKW
;
A
#
# COMPACT_ATOMS: atom_id res chain seq x y z
N MET A 1 -52.18 7.37 2.72
CA MET A 1 -50.88 8.01 3.03
C MET A 1 -50.98 9.49 2.71
N THR A 2 -50.70 10.38 3.67
CA THR A 2 -50.85 11.83 3.44
C THR A 2 -49.66 12.40 2.67
N LYS A 3 -49.86 13.47 1.90
CA LYS A 3 -48.79 14.15 1.12
C LYS A 3 -47.58 14.51 2.01
N LYS A 4 -47.81 14.87 3.28
CA LYS A 4 -46.77 15.13 4.29
C LYS A 4 -45.99 13.88 4.71
N GLN A 5 -46.64 12.71 4.81
CA GLN A 5 -45.95 11.44 5.10
C GLN A 5 -45.08 10.98 3.92
N ALA A 6 -45.56 11.13 2.69
CA ALA A 6 -44.79 10.80 1.49
C ALA A 6 -43.50 11.63 1.37
N VAL A 7 -43.57 12.94 1.64
CA VAL A 7 -42.40 13.84 1.61
C VAL A 7 -41.36 13.45 2.68
N LYS A 8 -41.79 13.10 3.90
CA LYS A 8 -40.87 12.65 4.95
C LYS A 8 -40.14 11.36 4.56
N ILE A 9 -40.84 10.41 3.96
CA ILE A 9 -40.25 9.14 3.49
C ILE A 9 -39.18 9.40 2.41
N ILE A 10 -39.47 10.28 1.45
CA ILE A 10 -38.52 10.65 0.38
C ILE A 10 -37.25 11.29 0.97
N ILE A 11 -37.40 12.23 1.91
CA ILE A 11 -36.24 12.87 2.56
C ILE A 11 -35.38 11.83 3.28
N ILE A 12 -35.98 10.91 4.03
CA ILE A 12 -35.25 9.84 4.74
C ILE A 12 -34.48 8.95 3.75
N LEU A 13 -35.13 8.53 2.65
CA LEU A 13 -34.49 7.74 1.59
C LEU A 13 -33.29 8.47 0.97
N CYS A 14 -33.44 9.75 0.65
CA CYS A 14 -32.34 10.57 0.14
C CYS A 14 -31.18 10.66 1.13
N CYS A 15 -31.45 10.83 2.44
CA CYS A 15 -30.42 10.84 3.47
C CYS A 15 -29.68 9.50 3.57
N ILE A 16 -30.40 8.38 3.49
CA ILE A 16 -29.78 7.04 3.51
C ILE A 16 -28.89 6.84 2.29
N VAL A 17 -29.36 7.17 1.09
CA VAL A 17 -28.56 7.05 -0.14
C VAL A 17 -27.32 7.93 -0.07
N PHE A 18 -27.45 9.17 0.41
CA PHE A 18 -26.32 10.07 0.59
C PHE A 18 -25.29 9.50 1.59
N LEU A 19 -25.75 8.99 2.74
CA LEU A 19 -24.87 8.34 3.72
C LEU A 19 -24.17 7.11 3.14
N LEU A 20 -24.86 6.29 2.34
CA LEU A 20 -24.25 5.14 1.67
C LEU A 20 -23.18 5.56 0.67
N LEU A 21 -23.42 6.63 -0.12
CA LEU A 21 -22.44 7.16 -1.06
C LEU A 21 -21.21 7.72 -0.32
N VAL A 22 -21.42 8.43 0.78
CA VAL A 22 -20.33 8.94 1.62
C VAL A 22 -19.54 7.77 2.22
N CYS A 23 -20.21 6.77 2.80
CA CYS A 23 -19.54 5.57 3.30
C CYS A 23 -18.75 4.89 2.18
N PHE A 24 -19.38 4.65 1.02
CA PHE A 24 -18.72 4.01 -0.12
C PHE A 24 -17.46 4.78 -0.53
N TYR A 25 -17.54 6.10 -0.69
CA TYR A 25 -16.37 6.93 -0.98
C TYR A 25 -15.30 6.89 0.11
N PHE A 26 -15.71 6.88 1.38
CA PHE A 26 -14.80 6.85 2.52
C PHE A 26 -14.06 5.51 2.65
N PHE A 27 -14.66 4.41 2.19
CA PHE A 27 -14.07 3.07 2.21
C PHE A 27 -13.51 2.63 0.86
N SER A 28 -13.69 3.41 -0.22
CA SER A 28 -13.27 3.02 -1.57
C SER A 28 -11.83 3.34 -1.91
N ASN A 29 -11.13 4.20 -1.16
CA ASN A 29 -9.71 4.51 -1.38
C ASN A 29 -8.86 4.20 -0.14
N PRO A 30 -7.67 3.61 -0.32
CA PRO A 30 -6.75 3.38 0.79
C PRO A 30 -6.29 4.73 1.33
N ARG A 31 -6.19 4.86 2.66
CA ARG A 31 -5.83 6.13 3.29
C ARG A 31 -4.43 6.08 3.85
N SER A 32 -3.59 6.95 3.30
CA SER A 32 -2.29 7.25 3.89
C SER A 32 -2.47 8.07 5.18
N VAL A 33 -1.64 7.80 6.19
CA VAL A 33 -1.54 8.63 7.41
C VAL A 33 -0.38 9.61 7.30
N LYS A 34 -0.43 10.73 8.04
CA LYS A 34 0.65 11.73 8.04
C LYS A 34 1.93 11.24 8.74
N SER A 35 1.77 10.36 9.72
CA SER A 35 2.85 9.80 10.53
C SER A 35 2.45 8.47 11.14
N PHE A 36 3.40 7.57 11.33
CA PHE A 36 3.23 6.29 12.03
C PHE A 36 4.57 5.86 12.62
N GLY A 37 4.61 5.59 13.93
CA GLY A 37 5.86 5.27 14.61
C GLY A 37 6.96 6.32 14.32
N PRO A 38 8.14 5.91 13.81
CA PRO A 38 9.23 6.82 13.46
C PRO A 38 9.03 7.54 12.11
N PHE A 39 8.03 7.16 11.32
CA PHE A 39 7.86 7.66 9.95
C PHE A 39 6.92 8.85 9.86
N LYS A 40 7.26 9.79 8.98
CA LYS A 40 6.40 10.91 8.57
C LYS A 40 6.51 11.13 7.07
N LEU A 41 5.44 11.66 6.47
CA LEU A 41 5.48 12.03 5.05
C LEU A 41 6.56 13.12 4.82
N GLY A 42 7.35 12.94 3.76
CA GLY A 42 8.50 13.79 3.40
C GLY A 42 9.82 13.38 4.04
N ASP A 43 9.80 12.49 5.04
CA ASP A 43 11.03 11.95 5.62
C ASP A 43 11.67 10.92 4.68
N GLN A 44 12.92 10.54 4.99
CA GLN A 44 13.60 9.49 4.25
C GLN A 44 12.95 8.12 4.56
N ALA A 45 12.71 7.31 3.54
CA ALA A 45 12.29 5.93 3.72
C ALA A 45 13.36 5.11 4.47
N PRO A 46 12.96 4.08 5.25
CA PRO A 46 13.92 3.25 5.96
C PRO A 46 14.88 2.57 4.97
N ILE A 47 16.15 2.48 5.36
CA ILE A 47 17.15 1.70 4.61
C ILE A 47 16.97 0.24 5.03
N VAL A 48 15.91 -0.38 4.54
CA VAL A 48 15.70 -1.81 4.78
C VAL A 48 16.52 -2.55 3.75
N SER A 49 17.62 -3.13 4.21
CA SER A 49 18.52 -4.06 3.51
C SER A 49 18.27 -4.17 2.00
N GLU A 50 18.93 -3.32 1.23
CA GLU A 50 19.20 -3.58 -0.20
C GLU A 50 20.25 -4.71 -0.35
N ASN A 51 20.29 -5.70 0.54
CA ASN A 51 21.12 -6.92 0.38
C ASN A 51 20.51 -7.79 -0.72
N VAL A 52 20.41 -7.21 -1.91
CA VAL A 52 20.45 -7.92 -3.17
C VAL A 52 21.81 -8.63 -3.17
N PRO A 53 21.86 -9.95 -3.41
CA PRO A 53 23.12 -10.67 -3.55
C PRO A 53 24.09 -9.91 -4.45
N GLU A 54 25.36 -9.89 -4.08
CA GLU A 54 26.49 -9.09 -4.63
C GLU A 54 26.75 -9.23 -6.15
N TYR A 55 25.86 -9.88 -6.89
CA TYR A 55 25.85 -10.02 -8.34
C TYR A 55 24.96 -8.99 -9.04
N GLU A 56 24.94 -7.73 -8.59
CA GLU A 56 24.54 -6.60 -9.45
C GLU A 56 24.83 -5.24 -8.78
N PHE A 57 26.12 -4.98 -8.53
CA PHE A 57 26.64 -3.60 -8.41
C PHE A 57 26.55 -2.82 -9.76
N ILE A 58 25.88 -3.41 -10.75
CA ILE A 58 25.69 -2.90 -12.10
C ILE A 58 24.22 -2.56 -12.20
N TYR A 59 23.87 -1.37 -11.73
CA TYR A 59 22.85 -0.47 -12.25
C TYR A 59 22.36 0.36 -11.06
N SER A 60 22.70 1.63 -11.12
CA SER A 60 21.92 2.73 -10.59
C SER A 60 20.46 2.63 -11.05
N LEU A 61 19.67 1.68 -10.54
CA LEU A 61 18.28 1.50 -10.90
C LEU A 61 17.51 2.66 -10.27
N LYS A 62 17.40 3.73 -11.05
CA LYS A 62 16.53 4.88 -10.84
C LYS A 62 15.08 4.40 -10.95
N TYR A 63 14.64 3.58 -10.01
CA TYR A 63 13.23 3.23 -9.90
C TYR A 63 12.43 4.52 -9.73
N LYS A 64 11.25 4.57 -10.34
CA LYS A 64 10.37 5.74 -10.28
C LYS A 64 9.84 5.95 -8.86
N PHE A 65 9.75 4.87 -8.08
CA PHE A 65 9.28 4.84 -6.71
C PHE A 65 9.72 3.54 -6.02
N TYR A 66 9.58 3.51 -4.70
CA TYR A 66 9.92 2.38 -3.86
C TYR A 66 8.75 2.03 -2.95
N ILE A 67 8.52 0.75 -2.75
CA ILE A 67 7.57 0.23 -1.78
C ILE A 67 8.32 -0.63 -0.77
N TYR A 68 8.04 -0.39 0.50
CA TYR A 68 8.53 -1.19 1.61
C TYR A 68 7.34 -1.78 2.34
N ALA A 69 7.34 -3.07 2.60
CA ALA A 69 6.24 -3.75 3.28
C ALA A 69 6.74 -4.64 4.41
N MET A 70 5.98 -4.69 5.50
CA MET A 70 6.20 -5.59 6.62
C MET A 70 4.88 -6.22 7.02
N GLU A 71 4.81 -7.56 7.00
CA GLU A 71 3.64 -8.32 7.45
C GLU A 71 4.00 -9.72 7.99
N LYS A 72 3.02 -10.37 8.60
CA LYS A 72 3.17 -11.69 9.22
C LYS A 72 3.57 -12.77 8.21
N ASN A 73 4.49 -13.66 8.62
CA ASN A 73 4.83 -14.91 7.92
C ASN A 73 5.23 -14.74 6.45
N MET A 74 5.70 -13.56 6.06
CA MET A 74 6.27 -13.36 4.74
C MET A 74 7.74 -13.78 4.78
N SER A 75 8.21 -14.60 3.85
CA SER A 75 9.64 -14.69 3.59
C SER A 75 10.08 -13.40 2.93
N TYR A 76 11.32 -12.95 3.17
CA TYR A 76 11.89 -11.85 2.38
C TYR A 76 11.63 -12.09 0.89
N CYS A 77 11.10 -11.07 0.22
CA CYS A 77 10.94 -11.04 -1.21
C CYS A 77 11.26 -9.65 -1.73
N ALA A 78 11.73 -9.58 -2.98
CA ALA A 78 11.97 -8.34 -3.68
C ALA A 78 11.41 -8.44 -5.10
N LEU A 79 10.95 -7.30 -5.63
CA LEU A 79 10.38 -7.21 -6.98
C LEU A 79 9.35 -8.33 -7.21
N GLU A 80 9.49 -9.07 -8.31
CA GLU A 80 8.56 -10.08 -8.80
C GLU A 80 8.49 -11.31 -7.88
N ASP A 81 9.48 -11.53 -7.02
CA ASP A 81 9.44 -12.59 -6.00
C ASP A 81 8.34 -12.34 -4.96
N CYS A 82 7.85 -11.10 -4.84
CA CYS A 82 6.67 -10.75 -4.04
C CYS A 82 5.33 -11.08 -4.74
N GLY A 83 5.37 -11.94 -5.76
CA GLY A 83 4.23 -12.36 -6.54
C GLY A 83 3.61 -11.22 -7.33
N MET A 84 2.29 -11.28 -7.51
CA MET A 84 1.55 -10.39 -8.41
C MET A 84 1.68 -8.89 -8.07
N SER A 85 1.81 -8.55 -6.78
CA SER A 85 2.05 -7.15 -6.38
C SER A 85 3.45 -6.69 -6.78
N GLY A 86 4.42 -7.60 -6.70
CA GLY A 86 5.77 -7.42 -7.20
C GLY A 86 5.86 -7.18 -8.70
N THR A 87 5.25 -8.06 -9.49
CA THR A 87 5.19 -7.93 -10.94
C THR A 87 4.53 -6.63 -11.38
N PHE A 88 3.45 -6.23 -10.72
CA PHE A 88 2.78 -4.96 -10.97
C PHE A 88 3.65 -3.75 -10.68
N VAL A 89 4.36 -3.74 -9.55
CA VAL A 89 5.31 -2.68 -9.19
C VAL A 89 6.46 -2.61 -10.19
N SER A 90 7.03 -3.77 -10.57
CA SER A 90 8.08 -3.90 -11.58
C SER A 90 7.64 -3.32 -12.93
N CYS A 91 6.44 -3.67 -13.40
CA CYS A 91 5.86 -3.13 -14.65
C CYS A 91 5.75 -1.60 -14.63
N MET A 92 5.36 -1.02 -13.49
CA MET A 92 5.28 0.44 -13.30
C MET A 92 6.66 1.11 -13.15
N GLY A 93 7.74 0.34 -13.15
CA GLY A 93 9.12 0.83 -12.98
C GLY A 93 9.48 1.18 -11.54
N GLY A 94 8.78 0.58 -10.57
CA GLY A 94 9.08 0.71 -9.15
C GLY A 94 9.91 -0.45 -8.60
N TRP A 95 10.38 -0.28 -7.37
CA TRP A 95 10.99 -1.34 -6.57
C TRP A 95 10.05 -1.72 -5.43
N LEU A 96 9.92 -3.02 -5.15
CA LEU A 96 9.23 -3.54 -3.98
C LEU A 96 10.22 -4.36 -3.15
N SER A 97 10.33 -4.03 -1.87
CA SER A 97 10.93 -4.90 -0.85
C SER A 97 9.84 -5.23 0.16
N ALA A 98 9.62 -6.51 0.40
CA ALA A 98 8.76 -6.92 1.50
C ALA A 98 9.51 -7.92 2.36
N ASP A 99 9.56 -7.59 3.65
CA ASP A 99 10.11 -8.45 4.67
C ASP A 99 8.96 -9.05 5.46
N GLY A 100 9.10 -10.31 5.85
CA GLY A 100 8.40 -10.77 7.03
C GLY A 100 9.41 -11.29 8.03
N LEU A 101 8.94 -11.46 9.26
CA LEU A 101 9.77 -11.89 10.37
C LEU A 101 10.26 -13.33 10.13
N SER A 102 11.49 -13.49 9.66
CA SER A 102 12.22 -14.76 9.70
C SER A 102 13.39 -14.64 10.69
N GLY A 103 13.08 -14.60 11.98
CA GLY A 103 14.06 -14.48 13.07
C GLY A 103 13.92 -13.19 13.90
N ASP A 104 14.96 -12.86 14.66
CA ASP A 104 15.04 -11.69 15.54
C ASP A 104 15.18 -10.39 14.73
N GLY A 105 14.17 -9.51 14.81
CA GLY A 105 14.35 -8.09 14.54
C GLY A 105 14.19 -7.68 13.08
N GLY A 106 13.10 -6.95 12.83
CA GLY A 106 12.87 -6.21 11.59
C GLY A 106 11.61 -5.36 11.68
N ALA A 107 10.61 -5.81 12.43
CA ALA A 107 9.39 -5.04 12.71
C ALA A 107 9.68 -3.64 13.29
N ASN A 108 10.67 -3.54 14.19
CA ASN A 108 11.06 -2.27 14.82
C ASN A 108 11.60 -1.25 13.80
N ASP A 109 12.29 -1.70 12.75
CA ASP A 109 12.79 -0.82 11.68
C ASP A 109 11.65 -0.21 10.88
N TYR A 110 10.49 -0.88 10.89
CA TYR A 110 9.22 -0.42 10.33
C TYR A 110 8.32 0.28 11.38
N GLY A 111 8.83 0.55 12.58
CA GLY A 111 8.07 1.18 13.66
C GLY A 111 6.92 0.33 14.19
N LEU A 112 6.97 -0.99 13.98
CA LEU A 112 5.97 -1.94 14.43
C LEU A 112 6.46 -2.69 15.68
N VAL A 113 5.50 -3.10 16.51
CA VAL A 113 5.75 -4.00 17.63
C VAL A 113 5.82 -5.43 17.09
N GLU A 114 6.92 -6.12 17.35
CA GLU A 114 7.21 -7.45 16.78
C GLU A 114 6.12 -8.47 17.12
N GLU A 115 5.69 -8.53 18.38
CA GLU A 115 4.65 -9.46 18.82
C GLU A 115 3.34 -9.24 18.05
N GLU A 116 2.97 -8.00 17.76
CA GLU A 116 1.75 -7.69 17.00
C GLU A 116 1.87 -8.13 15.53
N VAL A 117 3.07 -8.06 14.94
CA VAL A 117 3.32 -8.56 13.58
C VAL A 117 3.28 -10.10 13.56
N VAL A 118 3.91 -10.78 14.52
CA VAL A 118 3.87 -12.26 14.64
C VAL A 118 2.43 -12.75 14.85
N GLU A 119 1.63 -12.03 15.62
CA GLU A 119 0.21 -12.34 15.81
C GLU A 119 -0.63 -12.00 14.57
N GLY A 120 -0.12 -11.15 13.67
CA GLY A 120 -0.79 -10.71 12.44
C GLY A 120 -1.80 -9.59 12.67
N LYS A 121 -1.67 -8.91 13.82
CA LYS A 121 -2.44 -7.74 14.24
C LYS A 121 -1.90 -6.46 13.64
N SER A 122 -0.63 -6.44 13.24
CA SER A 122 0.04 -5.26 12.70
C SER A 122 0.79 -5.57 11.40
N SER A 123 0.79 -4.61 10.48
CA SER A 123 1.50 -4.63 9.20
C SER A 123 1.63 -3.21 8.69
N ILE A 124 2.48 -2.97 7.71
CA ILE A 124 2.60 -1.65 7.10
C ILE A 124 3.05 -1.76 5.65
N ILE A 125 2.57 -0.81 4.84
CA ILE A 125 3.16 -0.47 3.54
C ILE A 125 3.60 0.99 3.57
N LEU A 126 4.85 1.23 3.18
CA LEU A 126 5.39 2.56 2.91
C LEU A 126 5.55 2.72 1.40
N VAL A 127 5.22 3.90 0.90
CA VAL A 127 5.45 4.29 -0.49
C VAL A 127 6.39 5.49 -0.48
N ALA A 128 7.49 5.39 -1.21
CA ALA A 128 8.48 6.45 -1.35
C ALA A 128 8.69 6.83 -2.82
N ASP A 129 9.00 8.10 -3.09
CA ASP A 129 9.32 8.57 -4.42
C ASP A 129 10.71 8.13 -4.89
N LYS A 130 11.09 8.52 -6.12
CA LYS A 130 12.42 8.23 -6.71
C LYS A 130 13.60 8.74 -5.88
N ASP A 131 13.40 9.74 -5.02
CA ASP A 131 14.42 10.31 -4.14
C ASP A 131 14.36 9.69 -2.73
N LYS A 132 13.60 8.57 -2.61
CA LYS A 132 13.36 7.80 -1.40
C LYS A 132 12.71 8.64 -0.28
N LYS A 133 11.91 9.65 -0.64
CA LYS A 133 11.07 10.39 0.32
C LYS A 133 9.73 9.70 0.48
N ILE A 134 9.30 9.50 1.72
CA ILE A 134 8.03 8.85 2.04
C ILE A 134 6.88 9.75 1.56
N ILE A 135 6.10 9.27 0.60
CA ILE A 135 4.89 9.94 0.10
C ILE A 135 3.61 9.23 0.55
N GLY A 136 3.73 8.02 1.11
CA GLY A 136 2.63 7.24 1.64
C GLY A 136 2.99 6.37 2.83
N ILE A 137 2.11 6.32 3.82
CA ILE A 137 2.22 5.46 5.00
C ILE A 137 0.87 4.77 5.19
N TYR A 138 0.84 3.45 5.07
CA TYR A 138 -0.38 2.65 5.08
C TYR A 138 -0.29 1.56 6.16
N PRO A 139 -0.61 1.88 7.43
CA PRO A 139 -0.66 0.90 8.51
C PRO A 139 -1.79 -0.10 8.30
N ASN A 140 -1.57 -1.35 8.72
CA ASN A 140 -2.48 -2.48 8.60
C ASN A 140 -2.84 -2.89 7.17
N TYR A 141 -2.04 -2.46 6.20
CA TYR A 141 -2.10 -2.94 4.83
C TYR A 141 -1.00 -3.97 4.57
N ARG A 142 -1.32 -4.94 3.71
CA ARG A 142 -0.49 -6.09 3.35
C ARG A 142 -0.06 -6.01 1.90
N VAL A 143 0.94 -6.78 1.49
CA VAL A 143 1.50 -6.74 0.12
C VAL A 143 0.41 -6.87 -0.94
N GLN A 144 -0.58 -7.76 -0.73
CA GLN A 144 -1.76 -7.93 -1.59
C GLN A 144 -2.58 -6.64 -1.83
N ASN A 145 -2.45 -5.64 -0.96
CA ASN A 145 -3.15 -4.35 -1.08
C ASN A 145 -2.36 -3.31 -1.89
N ILE A 146 -1.11 -3.59 -2.29
CA ILE A 146 -0.27 -2.66 -3.06
C ILE A 146 -0.96 -2.16 -4.33
N PRO A 147 -1.58 -3.00 -5.18
CA PRO A 147 -2.24 -2.51 -6.40
C PRO A 147 -3.37 -1.53 -6.10
N TYR A 148 -4.07 -1.75 -4.99
CA TYR A 148 -5.11 -0.87 -4.51
C TYR A 148 -4.54 0.44 -3.95
N ILE A 149 -3.44 0.39 -3.19
CA ILE A 149 -2.69 1.56 -2.69
C ILE A 149 -2.19 2.42 -3.85
N LEU A 150 -1.64 1.79 -4.89
CA LEU A 150 -1.06 2.48 -6.03
C LEU A 150 -2.08 3.24 -6.87
N LYS A 151 -3.39 2.99 -6.72
CA LYS A 151 -4.45 3.82 -7.34
C LYS A 151 -4.35 5.28 -6.91
N ASN A 152 -3.93 5.55 -5.68
CA ASN A 152 -3.73 6.92 -5.17
C ASN A 152 -2.59 7.66 -5.88
N TYR A 153 -1.71 6.93 -6.58
CA TYR A 153 -0.53 7.46 -7.25
C TYR A 153 -0.61 7.31 -8.77
N ARG A 154 -1.79 7.02 -9.32
CA ARG A 154 -2.00 6.85 -10.77
C ARG A 154 -1.52 8.06 -11.59
N ASP A 155 -1.63 9.26 -11.03
CA ASP A 155 -1.19 10.50 -11.68
C ASP A 155 0.31 10.79 -11.48
N VAL A 156 0.94 10.12 -10.51
CA VAL A 156 2.36 10.30 -10.17
C VAL A 156 3.21 9.26 -10.89
N PHE A 157 2.70 8.03 -11.01
CA PHE A 157 3.38 6.91 -11.62
C PHE A 157 2.67 6.50 -12.91
N GLU A 158 3.32 6.80 -14.04
CA GLU A 158 2.85 6.39 -15.36
C GLU A 158 2.66 4.86 -15.45
N ARG A 159 1.90 4.42 -16.46
CA ARG A 159 1.66 3.00 -16.80
C ARG A 159 0.78 2.21 -15.83
N PHE A 160 0.22 2.83 -14.78
CA PHE A 160 -0.69 2.15 -13.86
C PHE A 160 -1.76 1.33 -14.60
N ASP A 161 -2.51 1.95 -15.53
CA ASP A 161 -3.60 1.27 -16.23
C ASP A 161 -3.13 0.11 -17.08
N SER A 162 -2.09 0.34 -17.91
CA SER A 162 -1.53 -0.70 -18.76
C SER A 162 -0.97 -1.88 -17.96
N CYS A 163 -0.33 -1.61 -16.81
CA CYS A 163 0.21 -2.65 -15.95
C CYS A 163 -0.90 -3.34 -15.16
N TYR A 164 -1.97 -2.64 -14.81
CA TYR A 164 -3.08 -3.22 -14.08
C TYR A 164 -3.84 -4.19 -14.98
N GLU A 165 -4.07 -3.82 -16.24
CA GLU A 165 -4.69 -4.70 -17.24
C GLU A 165 -3.84 -5.94 -17.56
N MET A 166 -2.51 -5.81 -17.53
CA MET A 166 -1.58 -6.90 -17.86
C MET A 166 -1.35 -7.86 -16.69
N GLU A 167 -1.13 -7.33 -15.49
CA GLU A 167 -0.61 -8.09 -14.35
C GLU A 167 -1.68 -8.49 -13.33
N MET A 168 -2.85 -7.81 -13.32
CA MET A 168 -3.91 -8.12 -12.35
C MET A 168 -4.97 -9.04 -12.95
N PRO A 169 -5.53 -9.96 -12.15
CA PRO A 169 -6.64 -10.79 -12.61
C PRO A 169 -7.84 -9.90 -12.94
N THR A 170 -8.49 -10.22 -14.06
CA THR A 170 -9.70 -9.52 -14.53
C THR A 170 -10.90 -9.69 -13.59
N LYS A 171 -10.82 -10.61 -12.62
CA LYS A 171 -11.82 -10.85 -11.57
C LYS A 171 -11.13 -11.02 -10.22
N TRP A 172 -11.59 -10.26 -9.24
CA TRP A 172 -11.26 -10.37 -7.82
C TRP A 172 -12.44 -11.01 -7.09
#